data_AF-A0A0Q6XNW3-F1
#
_entry.id   AF-A0A0Q6XNW3-F1
#
_cell.length_a   1.000
_cell.length_b   1.000
_cell.length_c   1.000
_cell.angle_alpha   90.00
_cell.angle_beta   90.00
_cell.angle_gamma   90.00
#
_symmetry.space_group_name_H-M   'P 1'
#
loop_
_entity.id
_entity.type
_entity.pdbx_description
1 polymer ?
#
loop_
_entity_poly.entity_id
_entity_poly.type
_entity_poly.pdbx_seq_one_letter_code
_entity_poly.pdbx_strand_id
1 'polypeptide(L)'
;MIPHMLTAPADRNEPTDDIPEPPVPTATGFHDEAAQRDWENYQVTRGVWRYQRSLKREVQRGARKGQLVARGIGDLEPGQRIADELIVPLTTAVALKQQEARDAIASPNLKKIPDDFAALLLLPAEVLAVVTVLAALSRAEPAGLQSCATDLGGKIQREVALRAWKKAEKEAEEEREETDAPWEPNLYDLMVKRNDKVDERVFTKWSKKAKRFVHEEWEQPVRTRVGMALISLIVAVDGWFEVAEVRDGLKTKLMFQLTDLGRAFVAQRHNQNELARPFMLPMICEPKDYVYLPSKQIEEPEDPSCADD
;
A
#
# COMPACT_ATOMS: atom_id res chain seq x y z
N MET A 1 -15.63 -44.20 -37.60
CA MET A 1 -16.25 -42.86 -37.46
C MET A 1 -15.81 -42.29 -36.12
N ILE A 2 -14.84 -41.39 -36.14
CA ILE A 2 -14.33 -40.67 -34.96
C ILE A 2 -14.44 -39.18 -35.30
N PRO A 3 -15.08 -38.35 -34.46
CA PRO A 3 -15.44 -36.99 -34.83
C PRO A 3 -14.21 -36.07 -34.78
N HIS A 4 -14.15 -35.18 -35.77
CA HIS A 4 -13.25 -34.04 -35.84
C HIS A 4 -13.32 -33.22 -34.54
N MET A 5 -12.21 -33.17 -33.78
CA MET A 5 -12.01 -32.14 -32.77
C MET A 5 -11.69 -30.82 -33.48
N LEU A 6 -12.64 -29.90 -33.42
CA LEU A 6 -12.46 -28.48 -33.67
C LEU A 6 -11.45 -27.93 -32.64
N THR A 7 -10.23 -27.67 -33.07
CA THR A 7 -9.33 -26.73 -32.39
C THR A 7 -9.95 -25.34 -32.47
N ALA A 8 -10.46 -24.84 -31.34
CA ALA A 8 -10.80 -23.43 -31.18
C ALA A 8 -9.52 -22.58 -31.36
N PRO A 9 -9.54 -21.49 -32.14
CA PRO A 9 -8.42 -20.57 -32.16
C PRO A 9 -8.29 -19.93 -30.78
N ALA A 10 -7.09 -20.01 -30.21
CA ALA A 10 -6.74 -19.26 -29.02
C ALA A 10 -6.82 -17.77 -29.39
N ASP A 11 -7.90 -17.13 -28.97
CA ASP A 11 -8.12 -15.70 -29.08
C ASP A 11 -7.16 -14.99 -28.11
N ARG A 12 -5.88 -14.96 -28.47
CA ARG A 12 -4.84 -14.15 -27.83
C ARG A 12 -5.03 -12.71 -28.29
N ASN A 13 -6.12 -12.08 -27.83
CA ASN A 13 -6.20 -10.63 -27.82
C ASN A 13 -5.23 -10.09 -26.76
N GLU A 14 -3.94 -10.06 -27.15
CA GLU A 14 -2.97 -9.19 -26.50
C GLU A 14 -3.55 -7.78 -26.50
N PRO A 15 -3.57 -7.09 -25.35
CA PRO A 15 -4.08 -5.73 -25.30
C PRO A 15 -3.27 -4.90 -26.30
N THR A 16 -3.92 -4.38 -27.33
CA THR A 16 -3.32 -3.42 -28.24
C THR A 16 -2.80 -2.26 -27.41
N ASP A 17 -1.48 -2.08 -27.39
CA ASP A 17 -0.84 -1.02 -26.63
C ASP A 17 -1.16 0.32 -27.35
N ASP A 18 -2.20 1.03 -26.92
CA ASP A 18 -2.60 2.31 -27.56
C ASP A 18 -1.60 3.46 -27.34
N ILE A 19 -0.45 3.21 -26.70
CA ILE A 19 0.58 4.24 -26.50
C ILE A 19 1.58 4.11 -27.67
N PRO A 20 1.57 5.03 -28.66
CA PRO A 20 2.48 4.95 -29.80
C PRO A 20 3.93 5.00 -29.31
N GLU A 21 4.78 4.12 -29.85
CA GLU A 21 6.21 4.13 -29.53
C GLU A 21 6.83 5.42 -30.09
N PRO A 22 7.72 6.10 -29.33
CA PRO A 22 8.38 7.29 -29.84
C PRO A 22 9.21 6.96 -31.10
N PRO A 23 9.26 7.88 -32.09
CA PRO A 23 10.05 7.68 -33.30
C PRO A 23 11.54 7.59 -32.96
N VAL A 24 12.24 6.65 -33.60
CA VAL A 24 13.68 6.47 -33.43
C VAL A 24 14.42 7.54 -34.24
N PRO A 25 15.30 8.34 -33.64
CA PRO A 25 16.12 9.30 -34.38
C PRO A 25 17.04 8.58 -35.38
N THR A 26 17.20 9.13 -36.58
CA THR A 26 18.11 8.62 -37.60
C THR A 26 19.41 9.43 -37.60
N ALA A 27 20.54 8.79 -37.37
CA ALA A 27 21.86 9.43 -37.48
C ALA A 27 22.17 9.76 -38.94
N THR A 28 22.67 10.98 -39.19
CA THR A 28 23.03 11.41 -40.55
C THR A 28 24.51 11.22 -40.90
N GLY A 29 25.35 10.88 -39.90
CA GLY A 29 26.78 10.59 -40.08
C GLY A 29 27.49 10.10 -38.80
N PHE A 30 28.78 9.77 -38.91
CA PHE A 30 29.65 9.47 -37.77
C PHE A 30 29.97 10.77 -37.01
N HIS A 31 29.94 10.74 -35.67
CA HIS A 31 30.16 11.90 -34.79
C HIS A 31 29.13 13.04 -34.90
N ASP A 32 27.89 12.72 -35.29
CA ASP A 32 26.80 13.69 -35.34
C ASP A 32 26.31 14.05 -33.92
N GLU A 33 26.84 15.14 -33.36
CA GLU A 33 26.46 15.64 -32.03
C GLU A 33 24.97 16.02 -31.92
N ALA A 34 24.36 16.48 -33.02
CA ALA A 34 22.95 16.82 -33.04
C ALA A 34 22.12 15.53 -32.94
N ALA A 35 22.46 14.51 -33.73
CA ALA A 35 21.85 13.20 -33.61
C ALA A 35 22.09 12.56 -32.23
N GLN A 36 23.24 12.76 -31.59
CA GLN A 36 23.48 12.29 -30.22
C GLN A 36 22.52 12.95 -29.21
N ARG A 37 22.27 14.27 -29.30
CA ARG A 37 21.32 14.96 -28.42
C ARG A 37 19.89 14.43 -28.63
N ASP A 38 19.49 14.26 -29.88
CA ASP A 38 18.18 13.67 -30.21
C ASP A 38 18.09 12.21 -29.74
N TRP A 39 19.20 11.47 -29.78
CA TRP A 39 19.32 10.12 -29.26
C TRP A 39 19.15 10.07 -27.74
N GLU A 40 19.80 10.96 -27.00
CA GLU A 40 19.63 11.09 -25.55
C GLU A 40 18.20 11.47 -25.17
N ASN A 41 17.60 12.44 -25.88
CA ASN A 41 16.20 12.81 -25.70
C ASN A 41 15.25 11.62 -26.00
N TYR A 42 15.56 10.82 -27.02
CA TYR A 42 14.84 9.59 -27.32
C TYR A 42 14.97 8.56 -26.19
N GLN A 43 16.15 8.40 -25.60
CA GLN A 43 16.36 7.50 -24.44
C GLN A 43 15.48 7.90 -23.24
N VAL A 44 15.38 9.19 -22.93
CA VAL A 44 14.46 9.70 -21.89
C VAL A 44 13.02 9.41 -22.27
N THR A 45 12.60 9.82 -23.47
CA THR A 45 11.22 9.64 -23.97
C THR A 45 10.81 8.16 -23.99
N ARG A 46 11.72 7.27 -24.38
CA ARG A 46 11.50 5.83 -24.37
C ARG A 46 11.43 5.26 -22.96
N GLY A 47 12.21 5.79 -22.03
CA GLY A 47 12.11 5.48 -20.60
C GLY A 47 10.72 5.81 -20.06
N VAL A 48 10.25 7.04 -20.30
CA VAL A 48 8.89 7.50 -19.96
C VAL A 48 7.82 6.60 -20.58
N TRP A 49 7.92 6.33 -21.88
CA TRP A 49 6.98 5.46 -22.59
C TRP A 49 6.92 4.04 -21.98
N ARG A 50 8.07 3.43 -21.66
CA ARG A 50 8.14 2.12 -21.01
C ARG A 50 7.47 2.13 -19.64
N TYR A 51 7.69 3.20 -18.86
CA TYR A 51 7.09 3.36 -17.54
C TYR A 51 5.56 3.49 -17.62
N GLN A 52 5.05 4.39 -18.46
CA GLN A 52 3.62 4.59 -18.69
C GLN A 52 2.94 3.33 -19.22
N ARG A 53 3.58 2.61 -20.15
CA ARG A 53 3.11 1.32 -20.65
C ARG A 53 3.05 0.27 -19.54
N SER A 54 4.04 0.23 -18.64
CA SER A 54 4.04 -0.66 -17.47
C SER A 54 2.86 -0.35 -16.54
N LEU A 55 2.65 0.92 -16.20
CA LEU A 55 1.54 1.36 -15.36
C LEU A 55 0.18 0.99 -15.98
N LYS A 56 -0.03 1.30 -17.27
CA LYS A 56 -1.29 0.97 -17.97
C LYS A 56 -1.54 -0.55 -17.99
N ARG A 57 -0.50 -1.35 -18.21
CA ARG A 57 -0.59 -2.82 -18.17
C ARG A 57 -0.90 -3.35 -16.77
N GLU A 58 -0.37 -2.75 -15.72
CA GLU A 58 -0.71 -3.11 -14.34
C GLU A 58 -2.19 -2.82 -14.03
N VAL A 59 -2.67 -1.63 -14.39
CA VAL A 59 -4.09 -1.26 -14.25
C VAL A 59 -5.00 -2.23 -15.03
N GLN A 60 -4.67 -2.54 -16.28
CA GLN A 60 -5.46 -3.47 -17.11
C GLN A 60 -5.41 -4.93 -16.62
N ARG A 61 -4.27 -5.40 -16.11
CA ARG A 61 -4.15 -6.74 -15.51
C ARG A 61 -4.99 -6.85 -14.23
N GLY A 62 -5.08 -5.78 -13.44
CA GLY A 62 -6.01 -5.70 -12.31
C GLY A 62 -7.47 -5.82 -12.77
N ALA A 63 -7.86 -5.06 -13.80
CA ALA A 63 -9.23 -5.11 -14.33
C ALA A 63 -9.64 -6.51 -14.85
N ARG A 64 -8.76 -7.23 -15.58
CA ARG A 64 -9.07 -8.56 -16.16
C ARG A 64 -9.27 -9.67 -15.12
N LYS A 65 -8.71 -9.57 -13.92
CA LYS A 65 -8.85 -10.60 -12.87
C LYS A 65 -10.05 -10.37 -11.93
N GLY A 66 -10.88 -9.35 -12.18
CA GLY A 66 -11.91 -8.94 -11.21
C GLY A 66 -11.32 -8.50 -9.87
N GLN A 67 -10.02 -8.25 -9.84
CA GLN A 67 -9.21 -7.98 -8.66
C GLN A 67 -8.35 -6.79 -9.09
N LEU A 68 -8.80 -5.57 -8.79
CA LEU A 68 -8.07 -4.32 -9.05
C LEU A 68 -6.71 -4.38 -8.33
N VAL A 69 -5.73 -5.06 -8.91
CA VAL A 69 -4.33 -5.05 -8.50
C VAL A 69 -3.61 -4.09 -9.44
N ALA A 70 -4.07 -2.83 -9.48
CA ALA A 70 -3.09 -1.77 -9.47
C ALA A 70 -2.34 -1.97 -8.15
N ARG A 71 -0.99 -1.98 -8.15
CA ARG A 71 -0.26 -1.87 -6.89
C ARG A 71 -0.88 -0.69 -6.15
N GLY A 72 -1.43 -0.93 -4.96
CA GLY A 72 -2.02 0.15 -4.18
C GLY A 72 -0.97 1.22 -4.01
N ILE A 73 -1.35 2.49 -3.88
CA ILE A 73 -0.37 3.58 -3.71
C ILE A 73 0.62 3.24 -2.59
N GLY A 74 0.19 2.50 -1.56
CA GLY A 74 1.03 2.02 -0.47
C GLY A 74 2.21 1.10 -0.85
N ASP A 75 2.18 0.43 -2.01
CA ASP A 75 3.33 -0.37 -2.51
C ASP A 75 4.32 0.46 -3.34
N LEU A 76 3.99 1.72 -3.62
CA LEU A 76 4.79 2.65 -4.41
C LEU A 76 5.53 3.61 -3.48
N GLU A 77 6.69 4.09 -3.92
CA GLU A 77 7.50 5.08 -3.17
C GLU A 77 6.68 6.29 -2.65
N PRO A 78 5.75 6.89 -3.43
CA PRO A 78 4.94 8.00 -2.92
C PRO A 78 4.05 7.60 -1.74
N GLY A 79 3.45 6.40 -1.78
CA GLY A 79 2.62 5.92 -0.69
C GLY A 79 3.42 5.49 0.54
N GLN A 80 4.63 4.96 0.35
CA GLN A 80 5.55 4.69 1.47
C GLN A 80 5.91 5.98 2.21
N ARG A 81 6.18 7.06 1.47
CA ARG A 81 6.47 8.37 2.07
C ARG A 81 5.27 8.95 2.82
N ILE A 82 4.07 8.86 2.24
CA ILE A 82 2.83 9.25 2.93
C ILE A 82 2.63 8.38 4.18
N ALA A 83 2.96 7.09 4.13
CA ALA A 83 2.83 6.20 5.28
C ALA A 83 3.78 6.58 6.42
N ASP A 84 5.05 6.86 6.10
CA ASP A 84 6.06 7.24 7.08
C ASP A 84 5.67 8.53 7.83
N GLU A 85 5.08 9.49 7.11
CA GLU A 85 4.59 10.75 7.69
C GLU A 85 3.32 10.54 8.55
N LEU A 86 2.44 9.60 8.19
CA LEU A 86 1.17 9.36 8.87
C LEU A 86 1.24 8.44 10.09
N ILE A 87 2.13 7.44 10.10
CA ILE A 87 2.11 6.38 11.12
C ILE A 87 2.31 6.94 12.52
N VAL A 88 3.30 7.83 12.72
CA VAL A 88 3.63 8.37 14.05
C VAL A 88 2.51 9.26 14.60
N PRO A 89 2.01 10.27 13.85
CA PRO A 89 0.87 11.09 14.31
C PRO A 89 -0.38 10.25 14.58
N LEU A 90 -0.70 9.29 13.70
CA LEU A 90 -1.87 8.44 13.88
C LEU A 90 -1.74 7.52 15.10
N THR A 91 -0.55 6.97 15.35
CA THR A 91 -0.29 6.16 16.56
C THR A 91 -0.59 6.96 17.82
N THR A 92 -0.18 8.22 17.85
CA THR A 92 -0.44 9.13 18.99
C THR A 92 -1.94 9.38 19.18
N ALA A 93 -2.67 9.64 18.08
CA ALA A 93 -4.11 9.86 18.13
C ALA A 93 -4.89 8.60 18.55
N VAL A 94 -4.48 7.42 18.06
CA VAL A 94 -5.07 6.14 18.46
C VAL A 94 -4.78 5.86 19.93
N ALA A 95 -3.57 6.11 20.43
CA ALA A 95 -3.24 5.92 21.83
C ALA A 95 -4.10 6.80 22.76
N LEU A 96 -4.33 8.06 22.37
CA LEU A 96 -5.25 8.96 23.06
C LEU A 96 -6.67 8.39 23.05
N LYS A 97 -7.15 7.93 21.89
CA LYS A 97 -8.49 7.31 21.76
C LYS A 97 -8.63 6.04 22.61
N GLN A 98 -7.59 5.23 22.71
CA GLN A 98 -7.56 4.06 23.58
C GLN A 98 -7.63 4.45 25.05
N GLN A 99 -6.97 5.55 25.44
CA GLN A 99 -7.04 6.05 26.81
C GLN A 99 -8.46 6.54 27.13
N GLU A 100 -9.08 7.32 26.23
CA GLU A 100 -10.50 7.71 26.36
C GLU A 100 -11.41 6.50 26.52
N ALA A 101 -11.18 5.44 25.74
CA ALA A 101 -11.94 4.20 25.83
C ALA A 101 -11.77 3.51 27.19
N ARG A 102 -10.54 3.47 27.74
CA ARG A 102 -10.28 2.91 29.09
C ARG A 102 -10.98 3.72 30.17
N ASP A 103 -10.88 5.04 30.12
CA ASP A 103 -11.47 5.94 31.12
C ASP A 103 -13.00 5.88 31.09
N ALA A 104 -13.59 5.77 29.89
CA ALA A 104 -15.02 5.58 29.71
C ALA A 104 -15.48 4.23 30.28
N ILE A 105 -14.74 3.14 30.03
CA ILE A 105 -15.06 1.80 30.57
C ILE A 105 -14.92 1.76 32.10
N ALA A 106 -13.95 2.48 32.66
CA ALA A 106 -13.76 2.58 34.11
C ALA A 106 -14.86 3.41 34.80
N SER A 107 -15.62 4.22 34.04
CA SER A 107 -16.66 5.07 34.59
C SER A 107 -17.90 4.26 35.00
N PRO A 108 -18.35 4.33 36.26
CA PRO A 108 -19.47 3.52 36.77
C PRO A 108 -20.84 3.89 36.16
N ASN A 109 -20.92 5.01 35.45
CA ASN A 109 -22.15 5.50 34.83
C ASN A 109 -22.38 4.93 33.42
N LEU A 110 -21.42 4.20 32.85
CA LEU A 110 -21.52 3.67 31.49
C LEU A 110 -22.46 2.45 31.46
N LYS A 111 -23.66 2.63 30.90
CA LYS A 111 -24.66 1.57 30.80
C LYS A 111 -24.32 0.48 29.77
N LYS A 112 -23.62 0.86 28.70
CA LYS A 112 -23.21 -0.05 27.62
C LYS A 112 -21.88 0.42 27.04
N ILE A 113 -20.93 -0.50 26.90
CA ILE A 113 -19.65 -0.24 26.25
C ILE A 113 -19.89 -0.12 24.73
N PRO A 114 -19.47 0.98 24.09
CA PRO A 114 -19.48 1.10 22.63
C PRO A 114 -18.61 0.02 21.98
N ASP A 115 -19.10 -0.62 20.92
CA ASP A 115 -18.40 -1.76 20.30
C ASP A 115 -17.02 -1.36 19.73
N ASP A 116 -16.89 -0.11 19.28
CA ASP A 116 -15.65 0.47 18.79
C ASP A 116 -14.60 0.60 19.90
N PHE A 117 -15.00 0.90 21.13
CA PHE A 117 -14.07 1.00 22.26
C PHE A 117 -13.49 -0.36 22.63
N ALA A 118 -14.31 -1.41 22.65
CA ALA A 118 -13.83 -2.76 22.93
C ALA A 118 -12.82 -3.21 21.87
N ALA A 119 -13.14 -3.02 20.58
CA ALA A 119 -12.28 -3.41 19.47
C ALA A 119 -10.95 -2.63 19.41
N LEU A 120 -10.96 -1.34 19.72
CA LEU A 120 -9.74 -0.51 19.75
C LEU A 120 -8.76 -0.97 20.84
N LEU A 121 -9.23 -1.61 21.91
CA LEU A 121 -8.37 -2.08 22.99
C LEU A 121 -7.73 -3.45 22.75
N LEU A 122 -8.19 -4.20 21.74
CA LEU A 122 -7.69 -5.54 21.42
C LEU A 122 -6.29 -5.53 20.77
N LEU A 123 -5.88 -4.42 20.18
CA LEU A 123 -4.60 -4.27 19.49
C LEU A 123 -3.82 -3.06 20.03
N PRO A 124 -2.48 -3.10 19.99
CA PRO A 124 -1.68 -1.93 20.34
C PRO A 124 -1.86 -0.81 19.29
N ALA A 125 -1.71 0.44 19.73
CA ALA A 125 -1.95 1.63 18.92
C ALA A 125 -1.13 1.66 17.61
N GLU A 126 0.14 1.25 17.67
CA GLU A 126 1.03 1.18 16.50
C GLU A 126 0.46 0.30 15.39
N VAL A 127 -0.12 -0.83 15.76
CA VAL A 127 -0.62 -1.83 14.81
C VAL A 127 -1.91 -1.34 14.18
N LEU A 128 -2.80 -0.75 14.98
CA LEU A 128 -4.00 -0.10 14.49
C LEU A 128 -3.65 1.02 13.51
N ALA A 129 -2.66 1.85 13.83
CA ALA A 129 -2.21 2.94 12.97
C ALA A 129 -1.66 2.40 11.64
N VAL A 130 -0.73 1.45 11.67
CA VAL A 130 -0.14 0.86 10.45
C VAL A 130 -1.21 0.20 9.57
N VAL A 131 -2.10 -0.62 10.14
CA VAL A 131 -3.17 -1.27 9.37
C VAL A 131 -4.12 -0.24 8.78
N THR A 132 -4.43 0.83 9.51
CA THR A 132 -5.30 1.93 9.04
C THR A 132 -4.67 2.68 7.88
N VAL A 133 -3.40 3.07 7.98
CA VAL A 133 -2.66 3.77 6.92
C VAL A 133 -2.54 2.91 5.67
N LEU A 134 -2.11 1.64 5.81
CA LEU A 134 -2.00 0.73 4.67
C LEU A 134 -3.37 0.45 4.03
N ALA A 135 -4.43 0.38 4.83
CA ALA A 135 -5.78 0.24 4.30
C ALA A 135 -6.25 1.48 3.55
N ALA A 136 -5.97 2.68 4.06
CA ALA A 136 -6.29 3.93 3.39
C ALA A 136 -5.51 4.08 2.07
N LEU A 137 -4.21 3.77 2.06
CA LEU A 137 -3.36 3.81 0.86
C LEU A 137 -3.72 2.74 -0.17
N SER A 138 -4.30 1.62 0.25
CA SER A 138 -4.89 0.64 -0.69
C SER A 138 -6.14 1.17 -1.42
N ARG A 139 -6.69 2.31 -0.98
CA ARG A 139 -7.85 3.01 -1.54
C ARG A 139 -7.41 4.36 -2.12
N ALA A 140 -6.58 4.29 -3.15
CA ALA A 140 -6.10 5.44 -3.92
C ALA A 140 -7.23 6.23 -4.61
N GLU A 141 -8.23 5.50 -5.10
CA GLU A 141 -9.38 6.06 -5.80
C GLU A 141 -10.51 6.38 -4.83
N PRO A 142 -11.37 7.38 -5.13
CA PRO A 142 -12.53 7.69 -4.32
C PRO A 142 -13.42 6.47 -4.13
N ALA A 143 -13.66 6.10 -2.88
CA ALA A 143 -14.50 4.95 -2.52
C ALA A 143 -15.55 5.34 -1.47
N GLY A 144 -16.68 4.64 -1.47
CA GLY A 144 -17.77 4.92 -0.53
C GLY A 144 -17.31 4.74 0.92
N LEU A 145 -17.55 5.74 1.77
CA LEU A 145 -17.07 5.80 3.14
C LEU A 145 -17.40 4.53 3.94
N GLN A 146 -18.65 4.08 3.88
CA GLN A 146 -19.11 2.90 4.60
C GLN A 146 -18.44 1.60 4.11
N SER A 147 -18.13 1.50 2.82
CA SER A 147 -17.38 0.37 2.28
C SER A 147 -15.96 0.36 2.82
N CYS A 148 -15.28 1.51 2.78
CA CYS A 148 -13.94 1.66 3.34
C CYS A 148 -13.90 1.32 4.83
N ALA A 149 -14.91 1.76 5.59
CA ALA A 149 -15.07 1.42 7.00
C ALA A 149 -15.16 -0.07 7.25
N THR A 150 -16.04 -0.74 6.49
CA THR A 150 -16.33 -2.16 6.68
C THR A 150 -15.11 -3.01 6.34
N ASP A 151 -14.40 -2.64 5.27
CA ASP A 151 -13.16 -3.29 4.87
C ASP A 151 -12.04 -3.09 5.88
N LEU A 152 -11.88 -1.87 6.40
CA LEU A 152 -10.90 -1.57 7.46
C LEU A 152 -11.21 -2.38 8.72
N GLY A 153 -12.47 -2.38 9.19
CA GLY A 153 -12.90 -3.20 10.32
C GLY A 153 -12.61 -4.69 10.12
N GLY A 154 -12.82 -5.22 8.91
CA GLY A 154 -12.46 -6.60 8.57
C GLY A 154 -10.94 -6.87 8.60
N LYS A 155 -10.11 -5.91 8.18
CA LYS A 155 -8.64 -6.02 8.30
C LYS A 155 -8.19 -6.03 9.77
N ILE A 156 -8.79 -5.19 10.61
CA ILE A 156 -8.51 -5.15 12.05
C ILE A 156 -8.91 -6.47 12.73
N GLN A 157 -10.12 -6.95 12.48
CA GLN A 157 -10.60 -8.24 12.98
C GLN A 157 -9.64 -9.39 12.58
N ARG A 158 -9.13 -9.38 11.35
CA ARG A 158 -8.17 -10.37 10.88
C ARG A 158 -6.85 -10.30 11.63
N GLU A 159 -6.34 -9.10 11.91
CA GLU A 159 -5.12 -8.91 12.68
C GLU A 159 -5.28 -9.40 14.13
N VAL A 160 -6.43 -9.15 14.76
CA VAL A 160 -6.78 -9.73 16.07
C VAL A 160 -6.74 -11.25 16.01
N ALA A 161 -7.42 -11.86 15.03
CA ALA A 161 -7.47 -13.31 14.88
C ALA A 161 -6.09 -13.93 14.59
N LEU A 162 -5.25 -13.26 13.78
CA LEU A 162 -3.88 -13.69 13.50
C LEU A 162 -3.01 -13.72 14.74
N ARG A 163 -3.10 -12.68 15.59
CA ARG A 163 -2.33 -12.62 16.84
C ARG A 163 -2.81 -13.62 17.87
N ALA A 164 -4.13 -13.78 18.01
CA ALA A 164 -4.72 -14.79 18.88
C ALA A 164 -4.25 -16.20 18.47
N TRP A 165 -4.26 -16.49 17.16
CA TRP A 165 -3.77 -17.78 16.65
C TRP A 165 -2.28 -17.98 16.90
N LYS A 166 -1.44 -16.96 16.64
CA LYS A 166 -0.01 -17.01 16.94
C LYS A 166 0.27 -17.30 18.42
N LYS A 167 -0.48 -16.66 19.32
CA LYS A 167 -0.36 -16.86 20.76
C LYS A 167 -0.77 -18.27 21.17
N ALA A 168 -1.90 -18.77 20.67
CA ALA A 168 -2.40 -20.10 20.98
C ALA A 168 -1.48 -21.23 20.49
N GLU A 169 -0.84 -21.08 19.33
CA GLU A 169 0.14 -22.07 18.86
C GLU A 169 1.44 -22.04 19.68
N LYS A 170 1.88 -20.84 20.12
CA LYS A 170 3.06 -20.67 20.97
C LYS A 170 2.84 -21.25 22.37
N GLU A 171 1.70 -20.96 22.99
CA GLU A 171 1.32 -21.55 24.29
C GLU A 171 1.25 -23.07 24.20
N ALA A 172 0.67 -23.61 23.12
CA ALA A 172 0.63 -25.05 22.91
C ALA A 172 2.02 -25.66 22.61
N GLU A 173 2.98 -24.88 22.12
CA GLU A 173 4.36 -25.33 21.92
C GLU A 173 5.11 -25.41 23.25
N GLU A 174 4.96 -24.39 24.09
CA GLU A 174 5.49 -24.34 25.46
C GLU A 174 4.91 -25.49 26.31
N GLU A 175 3.59 -25.73 26.28
CA GLU A 175 2.95 -26.85 26.99
C GLU A 175 3.47 -28.23 26.52
N ARG A 176 3.81 -28.36 25.24
CA ARG A 176 4.37 -29.61 24.69
C ARG A 176 5.79 -29.84 25.17
N GLU A 177 6.61 -28.80 25.23
CA GLU A 177 7.97 -28.87 25.78
C GLU A 177 7.95 -29.26 27.27
N GLU A 178 6.98 -28.77 28.03
CA GLU A 178 6.82 -29.10 29.45
C GLU A 178 6.28 -30.52 29.70
N THR A 179 5.38 -31.01 28.85
CA THR A 179 4.67 -32.29 29.06
C THR A 179 5.33 -33.47 28.34
N ASP A 180 6.38 -33.24 27.54
CA ASP A 180 7.02 -34.22 26.64
C ASP A 180 6.00 -34.92 25.72
N ALA A 181 5.03 -34.13 25.24
CA ALA A 181 3.94 -34.62 24.40
C ALA A 181 4.42 -34.88 22.95
N PRO A 182 3.69 -35.69 22.15
CA PRO A 182 4.05 -35.98 20.77
C PRO A 182 4.19 -34.71 19.94
N TRP A 183 5.19 -34.69 19.04
CA TRP A 183 5.44 -33.54 18.17
C TRP A 183 4.23 -33.27 17.26
N GLU A 184 3.69 -32.05 17.38
CA GLU A 184 2.67 -31.53 16.47
C GLU A 184 3.23 -30.31 15.71
N PRO A 185 2.98 -30.21 14.40
CA PRO A 185 3.46 -29.08 13.61
C PRO A 185 2.71 -27.79 13.97
N ASN A 186 3.45 -26.73 14.28
CA ASN A 186 2.91 -25.37 14.41
C ASN A 186 2.41 -24.87 13.04
N LEU A 187 1.09 -24.87 12.86
CA LEU A 187 0.45 -24.55 11.58
C LEU A 187 0.57 -23.07 11.21
N TYR A 188 0.70 -22.19 12.19
CA TYR A 188 0.94 -20.76 11.96
C TYR A 188 2.33 -20.56 11.35
N ASP A 189 3.35 -21.17 11.93
CA ASP A 189 4.73 -21.12 11.43
C ASP A 189 4.86 -21.73 10.03
N LEU A 190 4.19 -22.85 9.79
CA LEU A 190 4.16 -23.47 8.46
C LEU A 190 3.46 -22.59 7.42
N MET A 191 2.41 -21.86 7.81
CA MET A 191 1.76 -20.90 6.92
C MET A 191 2.74 -19.80 6.54
N VAL A 192 3.44 -19.20 7.49
CA VAL A 192 4.38 -18.10 7.23
C VAL A 192 5.58 -18.58 6.40
N LYS A 193 6.17 -19.74 6.73
CA LYS A 193 7.34 -20.27 6.00
C LYS A 193 7.02 -20.71 4.57
N ARG A 194 5.78 -21.15 4.30
CA ARG A 194 5.39 -21.70 2.99
C ARG A 194 4.83 -20.66 2.02
N ASN A 195 4.45 -19.48 2.50
CA ASN A 195 3.85 -18.44 1.68
C ASN A 195 4.65 -17.15 1.82
N ASP A 196 5.12 -16.61 0.70
CA ASP A 196 5.85 -15.33 0.65
C ASP A 196 4.98 -14.17 1.19
N LYS A 197 3.66 -14.23 0.95
CA LYS A 197 2.67 -13.27 1.48
C LYS A 197 1.45 -14.00 2.04
N VAL A 198 0.96 -13.52 3.18
CA VAL A 198 -0.25 -14.06 3.84
C VAL A 198 -1.46 -13.21 3.47
N ASP A 199 -2.02 -13.48 2.30
CA ASP A 199 -3.26 -12.85 1.85
C ASP A 199 -4.49 -13.48 2.52
N GLU A 200 -5.65 -12.82 2.44
CA GLU A 200 -6.92 -13.32 2.99
C GLU A 200 -7.27 -14.74 2.54
N ARG A 201 -7.00 -15.07 1.29
CA ARG A 201 -7.24 -16.42 0.74
C ARG A 201 -6.33 -17.47 1.39
N VAL A 202 -5.06 -17.12 1.61
CA VAL A 202 -4.08 -17.98 2.28
C VAL A 202 -4.52 -18.16 3.73
N PHE A 203 -4.77 -17.06 4.43
CA PHE A 203 -5.25 -17.07 5.81
C PHE A 203 -6.48 -17.97 5.98
N THR A 204 -7.53 -17.78 5.16
CA THR A 204 -8.78 -18.57 5.22
C THR A 204 -8.54 -20.06 4.96
N LYS A 205 -7.58 -20.40 4.09
CA LYS A 205 -7.25 -21.80 3.79
C LYS A 205 -6.55 -22.48 4.97
N TRP A 206 -5.67 -21.76 5.65
CA TRP A 206 -4.90 -22.30 6.77
C TRP A 206 -5.69 -22.30 8.08
N SER A 207 -6.47 -21.25 8.33
CA SER A 207 -7.33 -21.16 9.53
C SER A 207 -8.34 -22.32 9.59
N LYS A 208 -8.90 -22.74 8.45
CA LYS A 208 -9.78 -23.93 8.37
C LYS A 208 -9.10 -25.24 8.77
N LYS A 209 -7.77 -25.31 8.72
CA LYS A 209 -6.99 -26.51 9.09
C LYS A 209 -6.48 -26.45 10.52
N ALA A 210 -6.45 -25.26 11.11
CA ALA A 210 -5.92 -25.03 12.43
C ALA A 210 -6.96 -25.42 13.49
N LYS A 211 -6.66 -26.47 14.26
CA LYS A 211 -7.53 -26.90 15.37
C LYS A 211 -7.63 -25.84 16.47
N ARG A 212 -6.57 -25.08 16.69
CA ARG A 212 -6.42 -24.06 17.75
C ARG A 212 -6.89 -22.67 17.30
N PHE A 213 -7.37 -22.54 16.07
CA PHE A 213 -7.87 -21.26 15.58
C PHE A 213 -9.29 -21.01 16.09
N VAL A 214 -9.45 -19.95 16.89
CA VAL A 214 -10.76 -19.47 17.31
C VAL A 214 -11.23 -18.42 16.30
N HIS A 215 -12.30 -18.73 15.57
CA HIS A 215 -12.91 -17.78 14.67
C HIS A 215 -13.83 -16.83 15.43
N GLU A 216 -13.36 -15.62 15.70
CA GLU A 216 -14.21 -14.55 16.22
C GLU A 216 -14.81 -13.78 15.04
N GLU A 217 -16.10 -14.02 14.75
CA GLU A 217 -16.81 -13.35 13.66
C GLU A 217 -17.48 -12.07 14.17
N TRP A 218 -17.03 -10.91 13.69
CA TRP A 218 -17.66 -9.62 13.99
C TRP A 218 -18.82 -9.37 13.04
N GLU A 219 -19.96 -9.00 13.61
CA GLU A 219 -21.09 -8.51 12.84
C GLU A 219 -20.68 -7.29 12.00
N GLN A 220 -21.27 -7.16 10.81
CA GLN A 220 -21.02 -6.03 9.92
C GLN A 220 -21.12 -4.65 10.60
N PRO A 221 -22.15 -4.33 11.41
CA PRO A 221 -22.24 -3.04 12.10
C PRO A 221 -21.05 -2.77 13.02
N VAL A 222 -20.52 -3.78 13.70
CA VAL A 222 -19.34 -3.64 14.57
C VAL A 222 -18.12 -3.28 13.74
N ARG A 223 -17.86 -4.02 12.64
CA ARG A 223 -16.77 -3.72 11.70
C ARG A 223 -16.86 -2.30 11.15
N THR A 224 -18.05 -1.88 10.73
CA THR A 224 -18.26 -0.53 10.20
C THR A 224 -17.97 0.53 11.27
N ARG A 225 -18.44 0.39 12.52
CA ARG A 225 -18.18 1.37 13.59
C ARG A 225 -16.69 1.50 13.91
N VAL A 226 -15.99 0.37 14.04
CA VAL A 226 -14.54 0.34 14.26
C VAL A 226 -13.79 1.04 13.13
N GLY A 227 -14.13 0.69 11.89
CA GLY A 227 -13.52 1.32 10.71
C GLY A 227 -13.82 2.82 10.63
N MET A 228 -15.02 3.27 11.02
CA MET A 228 -15.34 4.70 11.06
C MET A 228 -14.58 5.47 12.13
N ALA A 229 -14.39 4.90 13.32
CA ALA A 229 -13.56 5.52 14.34
C ALA A 229 -12.12 5.73 13.83
N LEU A 230 -11.52 4.71 13.20
CA LEU A 230 -10.16 4.80 12.67
C LEU A 230 -10.06 5.75 11.46
N ILE A 231 -11.04 5.74 10.55
CA ILE A 231 -11.10 6.69 9.43
C ILE A 231 -11.27 8.13 9.92
N SER A 232 -12.06 8.36 10.97
CA SER A 232 -12.17 9.70 11.54
C SER A 232 -10.84 10.19 12.14
N LEU A 233 -10.05 9.28 12.71
CA LEU A 233 -8.74 9.62 13.26
C LEU A 233 -7.73 9.96 12.16
N ILE A 234 -7.62 9.16 11.10
CA ILE A 234 -6.65 9.45 10.02
C ILE A 234 -6.98 10.75 9.28
N VAL A 235 -8.27 11.09 9.13
CA VAL A 235 -8.69 12.37 8.53
C VAL A 235 -8.46 13.55 9.47
N ALA A 236 -8.53 13.35 10.79
CA ALA A 236 -8.29 14.41 11.77
C ALA A 236 -6.80 14.69 12.00
N VAL A 237 -5.95 13.68 11.82
CA VAL A 237 -4.53 13.75 12.12
C VAL A 237 -3.74 14.48 11.03
N ASP A 238 -4.12 14.34 9.77
CA ASP A 238 -3.37 14.92 8.66
C ASP A 238 -4.25 15.28 7.45
N GLY A 239 -3.72 16.11 6.56
CA GLY A 239 -4.37 16.61 5.35
C GLY A 239 -4.22 15.71 4.12
N TRP A 240 -3.80 14.45 4.27
CA TRP A 240 -3.66 13.52 3.13
C TRP A 240 -4.98 12.93 2.65
N PHE A 241 -5.92 12.71 3.58
CA PHE A 241 -7.20 12.07 3.30
C PHE A 241 -8.37 12.96 3.72
N GLU A 242 -9.46 12.88 2.98
CA GLU A 242 -10.69 13.61 3.27
C GLU A 242 -11.92 12.73 3.06
N VAL A 243 -13.02 13.15 3.71
CA VAL A 243 -14.36 12.64 3.44
C VAL A 243 -15.12 13.72 2.68
N ALA A 244 -15.36 13.51 1.39
CA ALA A 244 -16.05 14.43 0.52
C ALA A 244 -17.50 13.99 0.25
N GLU A 245 -18.42 14.94 0.22
CA GLU A 245 -19.78 14.70 -0.29
C GLU A 245 -19.77 14.78 -1.82
N VAL A 246 -20.05 13.64 -2.46
CA VAL A 246 -20.17 13.56 -3.92
C VAL A 246 -21.63 13.34 -4.28
N ARG A 247 -22.15 14.20 -5.15
CA ARG A 247 -23.51 14.08 -5.69
C ARG A 247 -23.49 13.19 -6.93
N ASP A 248 -24.10 12.01 -6.79
CA ASP A 248 -24.31 11.04 -7.85
C ASP A 248 -25.78 11.12 -8.30
N GLY A 249 -26.03 12.04 -9.24
CA GLY A 249 -27.37 12.39 -9.71
C GLY A 249 -28.25 13.00 -8.61
N LEU A 250 -29.26 12.24 -8.17
CA LEU A 250 -30.19 12.64 -7.11
C LEU A 250 -29.74 12.22 -5.71
N LYS A 251 -28.68 11.40 -5.59
CA LYS A 251 -28.22 10.87 -4.30
C LYS A 251 -26.90 11.55 -3.90
N THR A 252 -26.80 11.96 -2.65
CA THR A 252 -25.53 12.38 -2.05
C THR A 252 -24.88 11.17 -1.40
N LYS A 253 -23.59 10.95 -1.66
CA LYS A 253 -22.80 9.87 -1.07
C LYS A 253 -21.55 10.47 -0.42
N LEU A 254 -21.20 9.94 0.75
CA LEU A 254 -19.92 10.25 1.40
C LEU A 254 -18.83 9.35 0.83
N MET A 255 -17.76 9.97 0.33
CA MET A 255 -16.64 9.31 -0.31
C MET A 255 -15.37 9.57 0.50
N PHE A 256 -14.62 8.52 0.80
CA PHE A 256 -13.28 8.61 1.36
C PHE A 256 -12.27 8.63 0.21
N GLN A 257 -11.40 9.64 0.18
CA GLN A 257 -10.44 9.85 -0.90
C GLN A 257 -9.18 10.59 -0.41
N LEU A 258 -8.11 10.53 -1.19
CA LEU A 258 -6.98 11.46 -1.02
C LEU A 258 -7.45 12.90 -1.21
N THR A 259 -6.84 13.86 -0.53
CA THR A 259 -7.04 15.28 -0.81
C THR A 259 -6.44 15.66 -2.17
N ASP A 260 -6.78 16.85 -2.68
CA ASP A 260 -6.15 17.38 -3.89
C ASP A 260 -4.63 17.51 -3.75
N LEU A 261 -4.14 17.87 -2.56
CA LEU A 261 -2.72 17.87 -2.24
C LEU A 261 -2.12 16.47 -2.34
N GLY A 262 -2.76 15.47 -1.74
CA GLY A 262 -2.34 14.07 -1.83
C GLY A 262 -2.28 13.56 -3.27
N ARG A 263 -3.31 13.87 -4.08
CA ARG A 263 -3.34 13.53 -5.51
C ARG A 263 -2.21 14.21 -6.28
N ALA A 264 -1.99 15.51 -6.05
CA ALA A 264 -0.94 16.28 -6.71
C ALA A 264 0.46 15.76 -6.34
N PHE A 265 0.68 15.41 -5.07
CA PHE A 265 1.95 14.84 -4.60
C PHE A 265 2.25 13.50 -5.26
N VAL A 266 1.27 12.60 -5.31
CA VAL A 266 1.40 11.29 -5.97
C VAL A 266 1.70 11.49 -7.46
N ALA A 267 0.98 12.38 -8.14
CA ALA A 267 1.21 12.70 -9.55
C ALA A 267 2.62 13.28 -9.80
N GLN A 268 3.06 14.23 -8.97
CA GLN A 268 4.39 14.84 -9.06
C GLN A 268 5.49 13.79 -8.92
N ARG A 269 5.36 12.86 -7.96
CA ARG A 269 6.34 11.79 -7.75
C ARG A 269 6.36 10.79 -8.89
N HIS A 270 5.21 10.48 -9.48
CA HIS A 270 5.17 9.69 -10.72
C HIS A 270 5.91 10.40 -11.85
N ASN A 271 5.69 11.69 -12.06
CA ASN A 271 6.38 12.47 -13.08
C ASN A 271 7.90 12.52 -12.86
N GLN A 272 8.36 12.64 -11.61
CA GLN A 272 9.79 12.57 -11.29
C GLN A 272 10.39 11.19 -11.57
N ASN A 273 9.66 10.13 -11.20
CA ASN A 273 10.07 8.75 -11.44
C ASN A 273 10.11 8.37 -12.92
N GLU A 274 9.26 8.99 -13.74
CA GLU A 274 9.29 8.89 -15.21
C GLU A 274 10.59 9.42 -15.80
N LEU A 275 11.08 10.56 -15.30
CA LEU A 275 12.30 11.21 -15.80
C LEU A 275 13.59 10.58 -15.26
N ALA A 276 13.57 10.02 -14.05
CA ALA A 276 14.76 9.49 -13.39
C ALA A 276 15.25 8.14 -13.95
N ARG A 277 14.56 7.55 -14.93
CA ARG A 277 14.87 6.21 -15.49
C ARG A 277 15.00 6.23 -17.02
N PRO A 278 16.02 6.92 -17.57
CA PRO A 278 16.25 6.92 -19.00
C PRO A 278 16.57 5.51 -19.52
N PHE A 279 16.17 5.23 -20.76
CA PHE A 279 16.50 3.99 -21.44
C PHE A 279 17.90 4.06 -22.04
N MET A 280 18.91 3.64 -21.28
CA MET A 280 20.31 3.72 -21.71
C MET A 280 20.56 2.94 -23.02
N LEU A 281 21.02 3.65 -24.06
CA LEU A 281 21.44 3.10 -25.35
C LEU A 281 22.90 3.50 -25.64
N PRO A 282 23.61 2.76 -26.51
CA PRO A 282 24.96 3.14 -26.93
C PRO A 282 24.97 4.51 -27.60
N MET A 283 26.08 5.24 -27.44
CA MET A 283 26.28 6.57 -28.02
C MET A 283 26.62 6.48 -29.52
N ILE A 284 26.23 7.51 -30.26
CA ILE A 284 26.55 7.72 -31.68
C ILE A 284 27.90 8.42 -31.83
N CYS A 285 28.23 9.31 -30.90
CA CYS A 285 29.52 10.01 -30.84
C CYS A 285 30.38 9.50 -29.68
N GLU A 286 31.61 10.01 -29.60
CA GLU A 286 32.52 9.70 -28.50
C GLU A 286 31.94 10.21 -27.17
N PRO A 287 32.04 9.43 -26.08
CA PRO A 287 31.61 9.87 -24.76
C PRO A 287 32.36 11.11 -24.30
N LYS A 288 31.66 11.99 -23.58
CA LYS A 288 32.30 13.15 -22.96
C LYS A 288 33.29 12.69 -21.90
N ASP A 289 34.50 13.26 -21.94
CA ASP A 289 35.53 13.00 -20.93
C ASP A 289 35.04 13.40 -19.54
N TYR A 290 35.36 12.54 -18.58
CA TYR A 290 35.00 12.75 -17.19
C TYR A 290 35.94 13.79 -16.56
N VAL A 291 35.39 14.93 -16.14
CA VAL A 291 36.15 15.98 -15.43
C VAL A 291 35.62 16.06 -14.00
N TYR A 292 36.48 15.77 -13.01
CA TYR A 292 36.17 16.03 -11.61
C TYR A 292 36.16 17.55 -11.39
N LEU A 293 34.98 18.13 -11.18
CA LEU A 293 34.92 19.47 -10.63
C LEU A 293 35.38 19.38 -9.17
N PRO A 294 36.35 20.21 -8.73
CA PRO A 294 36.66 20.28 -7.31
C PRO A 294 35.36 20.62 -6.59
N SER A 295 35.01 19.85 -5.56
CA SER A 295 33.83 20.09 -4.74
C SER A 295 33.84 21.57 -4.37
N LYS A 296 32.78 22.31 -4.74
CA LYS A 296 32.54 23.61 -4.10
C LYS A 296 32.64 23.32 -2.61
N GLN A 297 33.64 23.91 -1.95
CA GLN A 297 33.64 23.98 -0.51
C GLN A 297 32.32 24.67 -0.19
N ILE A 298 31.35 23.89 0.29
CA ILE A 298 30.18 24.44 0.92
C ILE A 298 30.80 25.07 2.15
N GLU A 299 31.00 26.40 2.12
CA GLU A 299 31.33 27.15 3.31
C GLU A 299 30.21 26.82 4.30
N GLU A 300 30.52 25.93 5.25
CA GLU A 300 29.67 25.76 6.42
C GLU A 300 29.52 27.16 7.00
N PRO A 301 28.29 27.66 7.21
CA PRO A 301 28.14 28.94 7.86
C PRO A 301 28.86 28.84 9.21
N GLU A 302 29.94 29.62 9.37
CA GLU A 302 30.66 29.69 10.64
C GLU A 302 29.64 30.04 11.71
N ASP A 303 29.33 29.10 12.60
CA ASP A 303 28.47 29.34 13.75
C ASP A 303 29.13 30.46 14.58
N PRO A 304 28.54 31.66 14.66
CA PRO A 304 29.15 32.78 15.37
C PRO A 304 29.05 32.65 16.90
N SER A 305 28.78 31.44 17.42
CA SER A 305 28.49 31.20 18.84
C SER A 305 29.64 30.58 19.64
N CYS A 306 30.79 30.31 19.01
CA CYS A 306 32.00 29.82 19.68
C CYS A 306 33.19 30.77 19.53
N ALA A 307 32.95 32.08 19.46
CA ALA A 307 33.99 33.06 19.76
C ALA A 307 34.07 33.21 21.29
N ASP A 308 35.19 32.77 21.84
CA ASP A 308 35.58 32.93 23.23
C ASP A 308 35.45 34.40 23.69
N ASP A 309 34.70 34.61 24.77
CA ASP A 309 34.95 35.59 25.84
C ASP A 309 34.07 35.29 27.08
#